data_AF-A0A7W3TGY1-F1
#
_entry.id   AF-A0A7W3TGY1-F1
#
_cell.length_a   1.000
_cell.length_b   1.000
_cell.length_c   1.000
_cell.angle_alpha   90.00
_cell.angle_beta   90.00
_cell.angle_gamma   90.00
#
_symmetry.space_group_name_H-M   'P 1'
#
loop_
_entity.id
_entity.type
_entity.pdbx_description
1 polymer ?
#
loop_
_entity_poly.entity_id
_entity_poly.type
_entity_poly.pdbx_seq_one_letter_code
_entity_poly.pdbx_strand_id
1 'polypeptide(L)' 'VTPASTALAKDLKREGLRFVGPTTAYALMQACGLVDDHLADCHVRARRESGAG' A
#
# COMPACT_ATOMS: atom_id res chain seq x y z
N VAL A 1 5.89 -7.03 -3.73
CA VAL A 1 7.07 -6.34 -3.13
C VAL A 1 7.63 -5.39 -4.16
N THR A 2 7.76 -4.11 -3.83
CA THR A 2 8.23 -3.05 -4.74
C THR A 2 9.40 -2.27 -4.12
N PRO A 3 10.21 -1.55 -4.91
CA PRO A 3 11.25 -0.67 -4.38
C PRO A 3 10.72 0.32 -3.33
N ALA A 4 9.54 0.89 -3.57
CA ALA A 4 8.88 1.79 -2.63
C ALA A 4 8.55 1.10 -1.29
N SER A 5 7.98 -0.11 -1.31
CA SER A 5 7.71 -0.86 -0.07
C SER A 5 8.97 -1.26 0.70
N THR A 6 10.07 -1.53 -0.02
CA THR A 6 11.38 -1.82 0.60
C THR A 6 11.95 -0.58 1.28
N ALA A 7 11.87 0.58 0.64
CA ALA A 7 12.28 1.86 1.21
C ALA A 7 11.45 2.20 2.46
N LEU A 8 10.12 2.10 2.35
CA LEU A 8 9.21 2.33 3.47
C LEU A 8 9.49 1.38 4.65
N ALA A 9 9.71 0.09 4.39
CA ALA A 9 10.04 -0.86 5.45
C ALA A 9 11.37 -0.51 6.15
N LYS A 10 12.36 0.02 5.42
CA LYS A 10 13.63 0.48 6.00
C LYS A 10 13.41 1.71 6.87
N ASP A 11 12.60 2.66 6.40
CA ASP A 11 12.31 3.88 7.13
C ASP A 11 11.52 3.60 8.42
N LEU A 12 10.47 2.78 8.35
CA LEU A 12 9.70 2.40 9.53
C LEU A 12 10.54 1.63 10.57
N LYS A 13 11.48 0.78 10.15
CA LYS A 13 12.43 0.14 11.07
C LYS A 13 13.35 1.15 11.75
N ARG A 14 13.79 2.18 11.03
CA ARG A 14 14.63 3.26 11.59
C ARG A 14 13.87 4.05 12.66
N GLU A 15 12.58 4.28 12.45
CA GLU A 15 11.68 4.91 13.44
C GLU A 15 11.28 3.96 14.59
N GLY A 16 11.87 2.76 14.67
CA GLY A 16 11.69 1.84 15.79
C GLY A 16 10.54 0.84 15.63
N LEU A 17 9.81 0.84 14.52
CA LEU A 17 8.78 -0.17 14.27
C LEU A 17 9.40 -1.55 14.02
N ARG A 18 8.83 -2.56 14.67
CA ARG A 18 9.25 -3.97 14.55
C ARG A 18 8.26 -4.75 13.69
N PHE A 19 8.70 -5.91 13.19
CA PHE A 19 7.89 -6.82 12.35
C PHE A 19 7.38 -6.21 11.04
N VAL A 20 8.02 -5.14 10.55
CA VAL A 20 7.69 -4.51 9.27
C VAL A 20 8.69 -4.91 8.19
N GLY A 21 8.38 -5.97 7.45
CA GLY A 21 9.13 -6.34 6.23
C GLY A 21 8.58 -5.63 4.98
N PRO A 22 9.26 -5.70 3.82
CA PRO A 22 8.76 -5.11 2.58
C PRO A 22 7.35 -5.59 2.19
N THR A 23 7.01 -6.86 2.43
CA THR A 23 5.64 -7.36 2.20
C THR A 23 4.62 -6.68 3.10
N THR A 24 4.91 -6.56 4.40
CA THR A 24 4.05 -5.86 5.36
C THR A 24 3.88 -4.38 4.99
N ALA A 25 4.97 -3.72 4.58
CA ALA A 25 4.92 -2.33 4.14
C ALA A 25 4.10 -2.17 2.84
N TYR A 26 4.19 -3.11 1.91
CA TYR A 26 3.35 -3.09 0.70
C TYR A 26 1.86 -3.25 1.05
N ALA A 27 1.52 -4.19 1.93
CA ALA A 27 0.16 -4.37 2.41
C ALA A 27 -0.38 -3.12 3.12
N LEU A 28 0.45 -2.44 3.91
CA LEU A 28 0.11 -1.14 4.52
C LEU A 28 -0.18 -0.08 3.45
N MET A 29 0.64 0.00 2.41
CA MET A 29 0.41 0.94 1.31
C MET A 29 -0.93 0.68 0.60
N GLN A 30 -1.28 -0.59 0.37
CA GLN A 30 -2.59 -0.95 -0.19
C GLN A 30 -3.72 -0.56 0.77
N ALA A 31 -3.61 -0.89 2.06
CA ALA A 31 -4.65 -0.62 3.05
C ALA A 31 -4.91 0.88 3.27
N CYS A 32 -3.86 1.71 3.22
CA CYS A 32 -3.96 3.16 3.35
C CYS A 32 -4.30 3.89 2.04
N GLY A 33 -4.43 3.16 0.91
CA GLY A 33 -4.75 3.75 -0.39
C GLY A 33 -3.59 4.48 -1.07
N LEU A 34 -2.35 4.23 -0.64
CA LEU A 34 -1.14 4.69 -1.34
C LEU A 34 -0.90 3.89 -2.63
N VAL A 35 -1.45 2.67 -2.69
CA VAL A 35 -1.49 1.81 -3.87
C VAL A 35 -2.93 1.33 -4.03
N ASP A 36 -3.54 1.61 -5.17
CA ASP A 36 -4.84 1.04 -5.54
C ASP A 36 -4.62 -0.15 -6.47
N ASP A 37 -4.51 -1.33 -5.86
CA ASP A 37 -4.37 -2.62 -6.54
C ASP A 37 -5.67 -3.43 -6.50
N HIS A 38 -6.82 -2.76 -6.34
CA HIS A 38 -8.09 -3.45 -6.49
C HIS A 38 -8.18 -4.09 -7.89
N LEU A 39 -8.65 -5.34 -7.93
CA LEU A 39 -8.85 -6.07 -9.19
C LEU A 39 -9.79 -5.28 -10.11
N ALA A 40 -9.63 -5.48 -11.42
CA ALA A 40 -10.38 -4.74 -12.42
C ALA A 40 -11.91 -4.89 -12.27
N ASP A 41 -12.35 -6.07 -11.81
CA ASP A 41 -13.75 -6.44 -11.55
C ASP A 41 -14.19 -6.19 -10.09
N CYS A 42 -13.33 -5.58 -9.26
CA CYS A 42 -13.67 -5.26 -7.89
C CYS A 42 -14.72 -4.13 -7.83
N HIS A 43 -15.86 -4.39 -7.19
CA HIS A 43 -16.97 -3.42 -7.06
C HIS A 43 -16.57 -2.08 -6.40
N VAL A 44 -15.50 -2.05 -5.59
CA VAL A 44 -14.98 -0.83 -4.95
C VAL A 44 -14.22 0.04 -5.96
N ARG A 45 -13.57 -0.56 -6.97
CA ARG A 45 -12.78 0.15 -7.98
C ARG A 45 -13.65 1.10 -8.80
N ALA A 46 -14.79 0.61 -9.28
CA ALA A 46 -15.77 1.42 -10.02
C ALA A 46 -16.25 2.66 -9.23
N ARG A 47 -16.38 2.53 -7.90
CA ARG A 47 -16.79 3.65 -7.04
C ARG A 47 -15.69 4.71 -6.85
N ARG A 48 -14.40 4.33 -6.95
CA ARG A 48 -13.29 5.30 -6.81
C ARG A 48 -13.02 6.06 -8.11
N GLU A 49 -13.16 5.41 -9.27
CA GLU A 49 -13.05 6.07 -10.58
C GLU A 49 -14.18 7.10 -10.81
N SER A 50 -15.34 6.90 -10.18
CA SER A 50 -16.49 7.82 -10.26
C SER A 50 -16.40 9.05 -9.33
N GLY A 51 -15.37 9.13 -8.48
CA GLY A 51 -15.19 10.17 -7.47
C GLY A 51 -13.82 10.87 -7.50
N ALA A 52 -12.97 10.53 -8.46
CA ALA A 52 -11.82 11.35 -8.81
C ALA A 52 -12.31 12.43 -9.78
N GLY A 53 -12.29 13.70 -9.36
CA GLY A 53 -12.59 14.84 -10.22
C GLY A 53 -11.66 14.93 -11.43
#